data_AF-A0A9P1NWR6-F1
#
_entry.id   AF-A0A9P1NWR6-F1
#
_cell.length_a   1.000
_cell.length_b   1.000
_cell.length_c   1.000
_cell.angle_alpha   90.00
_cell.angle_beta   90.00
_cell.angle_gamma   90.00
#
_symmetry.space_group_name_H-M   'P 1'
#
loop_
_entity.id
_entity.type
_entity.pdbx_description
1 polymer ?
#
loop_
_entity_poly.entity_id
_entity_poly.type
_entity_poly.pdbx_seq_one_letter_code
_entity_poly.pdbx_strand_id
1 'polypeptide(L)'
;MKGCKAHTEVIKGVIKQHKTAPQSALISKLNPSIKGWSNYYSGVVSSETFNKLDNIVWLMLRAWTVSRCRKVNYEKLGNYFQQGTVKLSNGKERHESWLFKTKDGFQLWKHN
;
A
#
# COMPACT_ATOMS: atom_id res chain seq x y z
N MET A 1 -18.87 -1.59 -5.43
CA MET A 1 -19.38 -1.38 -4.05
C MET A 1 -18.99 0.00 -3.54
N LYS A 2 -19.86 0.69 -2.80
CA LYS A 2 -19.57 2.02 -2.22
C LYS A 2 -18.38 1.99 -1.24
N GLY A 3 -18.17 0.87 -0.53
CA GLY A 3 -17.10 0.70 0.46
C GLY A 3 -15.67 0.76 -0.10
N CYS A 4 -15.41 0.14 -1.27
CA CYS A 4 -14.08 0.17 -1.90
C CYS A 4 -13.68 1.59 -2.31
N LYS A 5 -14.62 2.36 -2.87
CA LYS A 5 -14.36 3.75 -3.28
C LYS A 5 -14.05 4.64 -2.08
N ALA A 6 -14.85 4.54 -1.03
CA ALA A 6 -14.62 5.29 0.21
C ALA A 6 -13.23 4.98 0.80
N HIS A 7 -12.86 3.71 0.83
CA HIS A 7 -11.54 3.27 1.30
C HIS A 7 -10.39 3.86 0.49
N THR A 8 -10.47 3.81 -0.83
CA THR A 8 -9.43 4.39 -1.70
C THR A 8 -9.30 5.90 -1.53
N GLU A 9 -10.40 6.62 -1.26
CA GLU A 9 -10.34 8.07 -1.00
C GLU A 9 -9.71 8.38 0.37
N VAL A 10 -9.95 7.56 1.40
CA VAL A 10 -9.25 7.68 2.69
C VAL A 10 -7.74 7.51 2.50
N ILE A 11 -7.32 6.45 1.82
CA ILE A 11 -5.88 6.20 1.53
C ILE A 11 -5.27 7.36 0.76
N LYS A 12 -5.94 7.82 -0.30
CA LYS A 12 -5.50 8.96 -1.10
C LYS A 12 -5.38 10.24 -0.26
N GLY A 13 -6.30 10.48 0.67
CA GLY A 13 -6.24 11.59 1.62
C GLY A 13 -4.98 11.53 2.48
N VAL A 14 -4.68 10.37 3.07
CA VAL A 14 -3.46 10.15 3.86
C VAL A 14 -2.20 10.39 3.02
N ILE A 15 -2.13 9.85 1.81
CA ILE A 15 -0.99 10.03 0.89
C ILE A 15 -0.78 11.52 0.57
N LYS A 16 -1.86 12.26 0.29
CA LYS A 16 -1.80 13.70 0.01
C LYS A 16 -1.27 14.51 1.20
N GLN A 17 -1.77 14.22 2.41
CA GLN A 17 -1.33 14.90 3.64
C GLN A 17 0.15 14.63 3.95
N HIS A 18 0.65 13.46 3.55
CA HIS A 18 2.02 13.02 3.81
C HIS A 18 2.91 13.08 2.56
N LYS A 19 2.65 14.03 1.64
CA LYS A 19 3.37 14.15 0.35
C LYS A 19 4.89 14.29 0.51
N THR A 20 5.34 15.02 1.54
CA THR A 20 6.77 15.28 1.81
C THR A 20 7.32 14.45 2.98
N ALA A 21 6.47 13.65 3.63
CA ALA A 21 6.87 12.90 4.82
C ALA A 21 7.86 11.77 4.49
N PRO A 22 8.63 11.28 5.46
CA PRO A 22 9.42 10.05 5.30
C PRO A 22 8.54 8.85 4.90
N GLN A 23 9.12 7.89 4.17
CA GLN A 23 8.41 6.68 3.74
C GLN A 23 7.83 5.89 4.92
N SER A 24 8.61 5.74 6.00
CA SER A 24 8.19 5.08 7.25
C SER A 24 6.98 5.76 7.88
N ALA A 25 6.96 7.10 7.91
CA ALA A 25 5.84 7.87 8.44
C ALA A 25 4.57 7.63 7.61
N LEU A 26 4.67 7.66 6.28
CA LEU A 26 3.54 7.34 5.40
C LEU A 26 3.01 5.92 5.63
N ILE A 27 3.90 4.92 5.72
CA ILE A 27 3.56 3.53 6.02
C ILE A 27 2.81 3.43 7.36
N SER A 28 3.33 4.09 8.40
CA SER A 28 2.73 4.06 9.74
C SER A 28 1.29 4.58 9.76
N LYS A 29 0.95 5.53 8.89
CA LYS A 29 -0.39 6.12 8.79
C LYS A 29 -1.33 5.31 7.90
N LEU A 30 -0.81 4.62 6.89
CA LEU A 30 -1.61 3.81 5.99
C LEU A 30 -1.95 2.43 6.59
N ASN A 31 -1.03 1.82 7.33
CA ASN A 31 -1.19 0.46 7.84
C ASN A 31 -2.47 0.26 8.68
N PRO A 32 -2.84 1.13 9.64
CA PRO A 32 -4.07 0.99 10.40
C PRO A 32 -5.33 1.02 9.52
N SER A 33 -5.38 1.92 8.53
CA SER A 33 -6.50 2.04 7.60
C SER A 33 -6.68 0.80 6.73
N ILE A 34 -5.58 0.28 6.17
CA ILE A 34 -5.61 -0.94 5.33
C ILE A 34 -6.01 -2.14 6.18
N LYS A 35 -5.36 -2.34 7.34
CA LYS A 35 -5.64 -3.46 8.23
C LYS A 35 -7.08 -3.46 8.73
N GLY A 36 -7.57 -2.30 9.18
CA GLY A 36 -8.94 -2.15 9.65
C GLY A 36 -9.96 -2.50 8.58
N TRP A 37 -9.77 -1.99 7.36
CA TRP A 37 -10.67 -2.28 6.24
C TRP A 37 -10.64 -3.75 5.82
N SER A 38 -9.45 -4.33 5.67
CA SER A 38 -9.29 -5.74 5.31
C SER A 38 -9.90 -6.67 6.34
N ASN A 39 -9.75 -6.38 7.63
CA ASN A 39 -10.35 -7.20 8.68
C ASN A 39 -11.88 -7.09 8.67
N TYR A 40 -12.43 -5.87 8.54
CA TYR A 40 -13.88 -5.65 8.53
C TYR A 40 -14.57 -6.32 7.34
N TYR A 41 -13.97 -6.26 6.15
CA TYR A 41 -14.55 -6.80 4.91
C TYR A 41 -14.08 -8.22 4.58
N SER A 42 -13.32 -8.89 5.46
CA SER A 42 -12.69 -10.19 5.19
C SER A 42 -13.67 -11.31 4.84
N GLY A 43 -14.87 -11.32 5.44
CA GLY A 43 -15.89 -12.34 5.18
C GLY A 43 -16.83 -12.06 4.02
N VAL A 44 -16.79 -10.85 3.44
CA VAL A 44 -17.78 -10.38 2.45
C VAL A 44 -17.17 -9.93 1.13
N VAL A 45 -15.84 -9.79 1.06
CA VAL A 45 -15.11 -9.32 -0.11
C VAL A 45 -14.18 -10.41 -0.62
N SER A 46 -14.16 -10.60 -1.95
CA SER A 46 -13.30 -11.58 -2.60
C SER A 46 -11.83 -11.15 -2.65
N SER A 47 -10.92 -12.12 -2.74
CA SER A 47 -9.49 -11.86 -2.99
C SER A 47 -9.23 -11.04 -4.25
N GLU A 48 -10.06 -11.19 -5.30
CA GLU A 48 -9.94 -10.37 -6.51
C GLU A 48 -10.16 -8.88 -6.20
N THR A 49 -11.09 -8.56 -5.30
CA THR A 49 -11.35 -7.17 -4.91
C THR A 49 -10.19 -6.62 -4.07
N PHE A 50 -9.63 -7.42 -3.17
CA PHE A 50 -8.43 -7.02 -2.43
C PHE A 50 -7.24 -6.76 -3.37
N ASN A 51 -7.01 -7.62 -4.37
CA ASN A 51 -5.99 -7.40 -5.40
C ASN A 51 -6.22 -6.11 -6.20
N LYS A 52 -7.46 -5.81 -6.56
CA LYS A 52 -7.82 -4.54 -7.25
C LYS A 52 -7.51 -3.33 -6.36
N LEU A 53 -7.81 -3.39 -5.07
CA LEU A 53 -7.48 -2.33 -4.11
C LEU A 53 -5.96 -2.15 -3.96
N ASP A 54 -5.22 -3.25 -3.80
CA ASP A 54 -3.75 -3.23 -3.74
C ASP A 54 -3.15 -2.58 -5.00
N ASN A 55 -3.68 -2.88 -6.20
CA ASN A 55 -3.23 -2.24 -7.45
C ASN A 55 -3.48 -0.72 -7.46
N ILE A 56 -4.65 -0.28 -7.00
CA ILE A 56 -4.97 1.16 -6.88
C ILE A 56 -4.00 1.85 -5.91
N VAL A 57 -3.75 1.24 -4.75
CA VAL A 57 -2.80 1.75 -3.75
C VAL A 57 -1.39 1.84 -4.33
N TRP A 58 -0.96 0.82 -5.10
CA TRP A 58 0.33 0.85 -5.79
C TRP A 58 0.46 2.03 -6.75
N LEU A 59 -0.57 2.31 -7.57
CA LEU A 59 -0.57 3.46 -8.48
C LEU A 59 -0.41 4.78 -7.72
N MET A 60 -1.11 4.93 -6.59
CA MET A 60 -1.02 6.12 -5.73
C MET A 60 0.37 6.28 -5.11
N LEU A 61 0.96 5.20 -4.59
CA LEU A 61 2.30 5.22 -3.99
C LEU A 61 3.38 5.44 -5.04
N ARG A 62 3.22 4.89 -6.24
CA ARG A 62 4.12 5.14 -7.38
C ARG A 62 4.10 6.62 -7.74
N ALA A 63 2.92 7.24 -7.85
CA ALA A 63 2.79 8.67 -8.11
C ALA A 63 3.43 9.52 -6.99
N TRP A 64 3.20 9.16 -5.73
CA TRP A 64 3.85 9.81 -4.58
C TRP A 64 5.37 9.72 -4.66
N THR A 65 5.90 8.53 -4.97
CA THR A 65 7.35 8.31 -5.10
C THR A 65 7.96 9.11 -6.25
N VAL A 66 7.31 9.07 -7.42
CA VAL A 66 7.73 9.86 -8.58
C VAL A 66 7.71 11.36 -8.26
N SER A 67 6.71 11.85 -7.52
CA SER A 67 6.65 13.28 -7.16
C SER A 67 7.82 13.75 -6.30
N ARG A 68 8.52 12.83 -5.61
CA ARG A 68 9.71 13.11 -4.82
C ARG A 68 11.01 12.95 -5.61
N CYS A 69 10.97 12.23 -6.72
CA CYS A 69 12.09 12.06 -7.61
C CYS A 69 12.10 13.21 -8.63
N ARG A 70 13.09 14.12 -8.54
CA ARG A 70 13.24 15.25 -9.48
C ARG A 70 13.24 14.84 -10.97
N LYS A 71 13.61 13.59 -11.28
CA LYS A 71 13.46 12.93 -12.58
C LYS A 71 12.95 11.51 -12.35
N VAL A 72 12.07 11.02 -13.24
CA VAL A 72 11.64 9.61 -13.21
C VAL A 72 12.89 8.74 -13.38
N ASN A 73 13.26 8.02 -12.33
CA ASN A 73 14.36 7.07 -12.35
C ASN A 73 13.84 5.76 -11.76
N TYR A 74 13.88 4.70 -12.57
CA TYR A 74 13.38 3.37 -12.22
C TYR A 74 14.21 2.70 -11.11
N GLU A 75 15.51 2.96 -11.06
CA GLU A 75 16.39 2.49 -9.97
C GLU A 75 15.98 3.14 -8.64
N LYS A 76 15.61 4.43 -8.66
CA LYS A 76 15.13 5.12 -7.47
C LYS A 76 13.82 4.53 -6.97
N LEU A 77 12.93 4.06 -7.85
CA LEU A 77 11.72 3.32 -7.44
C LEU A 77 12.06 2.02 -6.70
N GLY A 78 13.14 1.34 -7.09
CA GLY A 78 13.64 0.14 -6.39
C GLY A 78 14.01 0.38 -4.92
N ASN A 79 14.30 1.63 -4.51
CA ASN A 79 14.53 1.95 -3.10
C ASN A 79 13.24 1.97 -2.26
N TYR A 80 12.07 2.11 -2.90
CA TYR A 80 10.78 2.19 -2.23
C TYR A 80 9.96 0.91 -2.39
N PHE A 81 10.14 0.23 -3.52
CA PHE A 81 9.42 -0.99 -3.89
C PHE A 81 10.37 -2.17 -3.99
N GLN A 82 10.11 -3.22 -3.22
CA GLN A 82 10.88 -4.45 -3.20
C GLN A 82 9.97 -5.64 -3.54
N GLN A 83 10.52 -6.73 -4.05
CA GLN A 83 9.79 -8.00 -4.16
C GLN A 83 9.93 -8.78 -2.86
N GLY A 84 8.94 -9.62 -2.54
CA GLY A 84 9.06 -10.50 -1.39
C GLY A 84 7.73 -11.14 -0.99
N THR A 85 7.80 -11.90 0.10
CA THR A 85 6.65 -12.60 0.65
C THR A 85 6.02 -11.81 1.79
N VAL A 86 4.69 -11.74 1.81
CA VAL A 86 3.92 -11.15 2.91
C VAL A 86 3.08 -12.20 3.61
N LYS A 87 2.97 -12.05 4.93
CA LYS A 87 1.96 -12.74 5.74
C LYS A 87 0.69 -11.91 5.77
N LEU A 88 -0.38 -12.48 5.25
CA LEU A 88 -1.72 -11.90 5.25
C LEU A 88 -2.39 -12.09 6.62
N SER A 89 -3.49 -11.37 6.89
CA SER A 89 -4.12 -11.44 8.21
C SER A 89 -4.82 -12.77 8.49
N ASN A 90 -5.08 -13.56 7.45
CA ASN A 90 -5.55 -14.95 7.53
C ASN A 90 -4.41 -15.98 7.76
N GLY A 91 -3.17 -15.53 7.98
CA GLY A 91 -2.01 -16.39 8.22
C GLY A 91 -1.37 -16.98 6.95
N LYS A 92 -1.97 -16.77 5.78
CA LYS A 92 -1.39 -17.24 4.51
C LYS A 92 -0.23 -16.37 4.07
N GLU A 93 0.73 -16.99 3.39
CA GLU A 93 1.82 -16.30 2.73
C GLU A 93 1.49 -16.07 1.24
N ARG A 94 1.85 -14.89 0.74
CA ARG A 94 1.66 -14.51 -0.66
C ARG A 94 2.94 -13.89 -1.20
N HIS A 95 3.43 -14.40 -2.33
CA HIS A 95 4.54 -13.78 -3.03
C HIS A 95 4.05 -12.55 -3.79
N GLU A 96 4.72 -11.43 -3.58
CA GLU A 96 4.34 -10.14 -4.12
C GLU A 96 5.43 -9.62 -5.04
N SER A 97 5.03 -9.25 -6.26
CA SER A 97 5.90 -8.54 -7.20
C SER A 97 6.20 -7.09 -6.76
N TRP A 98 5.52 -6.59 -5.72
CA TRP A 98 5.82 -5.28 -5.13
C TRP A 98 5.40 -5.20 -3.66
N LEU A 99 6.28 -4.62 -2.85
CA LEU A 99 6.12 -4.27 -1.45
C LEU A 99 6.65 -2.87 -1.22
N PHE A 100 5.81 -1.98 -0.72
CA PHE A 100 6.26 -0.65 -0.33
C PHE A 100 6.95 -0.74 1.02
N LYS A 101 8.28 -0.76 1.02
CA LYS A 101 9.10 -1.16 2.16
C LYS A 101 10.34 -0.26 2.29
N THR A 102 10.67 0.14 3.51
CA THR A 102 11.90 0.88 3.82
C THR A 102 13.09 -0.06 3.94
N LYS A 103 14.31 0.47 3.85
CA LYS A 103 15.54 -0.30 4.09
C LYS A 103 15.58 -0.89 5.51
N ASP A 104 15.04 -0.16 6.47
CA ASP A 104 14.95 -0.57 7.88
C ASP A 104 13.84 -1.61 8.16
N GLY A 105 13.15 -2.08 7.11
CA GLY A 105 12.18 -3.16 7.22
C GLY A 105 10.73 -2.74 7.45
N PHE A 106 10.42 -1.45 7.59
CA PHE A 106 9.02 -0.99 7.69
C PHE A 106 8.30 -1.22 6.37
N GLN A 107 7.19 -1.94 6.43
CA GLN A 107 6.46 -2.41 5.26
C GLN A 107 4.99 -1.99 5.32
N LEU A 108 4.46 -1.61 4.16
CA LEU A 108 3.03 -1.43 3.98
C LEU A 108 2.30 -2.78 4.06
N TRP A 109 1.21 -2.82 4.82
CA TRP A 109 0.30 -3.95 4.83
C TRP A 109 -0.41 -4.09 3.48
N LYS A 110 -0.63 -5.34 3.06
CA LYS A 110 -1.43 -5.69 1.88
C LYS A 110 -2.86 -5.97 2.29
N HIS A 111 -3.79 -5.78 1.36
CA HIS A 111 -5.12 -6.31 1.54
C HIS A 111 -5.09 -7.85 1.43
N ASN A 112 -5.93 -8.52 2.22
CA ASN A 112 -5.99 -9.99 2.36
C ASN A 112 -6.11 -10.78 1.06
#